data_AF-A0A924MHY6-F1
#
_entry.id   AF-A0A924MHY6-F1
#
_cell.length_a   1.000
_cell.length_b   1.000
_cell.length_c   1.000
_cell.angle_alpha   90.00
_cell.angle_beta   90.00
_cell.angle_gamma   90.00
#
_symmetry.space_group_name_H-M   'P 1'
#
loop_
_entity.id
_entity.type
_entity.pdbx_description
1 polymer ?
#
loop_
_entity_poly.entity_id
_entity_poly.type
_entity_poly.pdbx_seq_one_letter_code
_entity_poly.pdbx_strand_id
1 'polypeptide(L)'
;ARGNLQPTENEYTLGLLYHIHKNKFEQLADTEPEYVLQEFDIITEKETVKAFAFICNHCESNIHPLEKYINGIIADANSHHFPEEYILKIKRQIQAK
;
A
#
# COMPACT_ATOMS: atom_id res chain seq x y z
N ALA A 1 -4.09 -9.33 9.69
CA ALA A 1 -4.43 -8.45 8.55
C ALA A 1 -3.18 -7.98 7.82
N ARG A 2 -3.27 -7.74 6.51
CA ARG A 2 -2.25 -7.08 5.68
C ARG A 2 -2.82 -5.75 5.15
N GLY A 3 -1.98 -4.90 4.58
CA GLY A 3 -2.44 -3.67 3.93
C GLY A 3 -3.34 -3.96 2.73
N ASN A 4 -4.33 -3.10 2.52
CA ASN A 4 -5.20 -3.10 1.34
C ASN A 4 -5.56 -1.65 0.98
N LEU A 5 -5.95 -1.40 -0.27
CA LEU A 5 -6.48 -0.09 -0.69
C LEU A 5 -7.98 -0.20 -0.89
N GLN A 6 -8.73 0.67 -0.22
CA GLN A 6 -10.16 0.81 -0.41
C GLN A 6 -10.43 2.23 -0.93
N PRO A 7 -11.18 2.40 -2.03
CA PRO A 7 -11.53 3.71 -2.52
C PRO A 7 -12.48 4.40 -1.53
N THR A 8 -12.04 5.54 -1.02
CA THR A 8 -12.84 6.43 -0.17
C THR A 8 -12.81 7.82 -0.81
N GLU A 9 -13.98 8.45 -0.95
CA GLU A 9 -14.06 9.79 -1.53
C GLU A 9 -13.20 10.79 -0.76
N ASN A 10 -12.46 11.62 -1.50
CA ASN A 10 -11.58 12.67 -0.96
C ASN A 10 -10.42 12.19 -0.09
N GLU A 11 -10.11 10.88 -0.09
CA GLU A 11 -8.90 10.37 0.53
C GLU A 11 -7.81 10.07 -0.48
N TYR A 12 -6.56 10.15 -0.01
CA TYR A 12 -5.40 9.70 -0.75
C TYR A 12 -4.51 8.84 0.15
N THR A 13 -3.66 8.05 -0.51
CA THR A 13 -2.61 7.27 0.11
C THR A 13 -1.30 7.53 -0.61
N LEU A 14 -0.18 7.40 0.11
CA LEU A 14 1.16 7.47 -0.47
C LEU A 14 1.72 6.05 -0.60
N GLY A 15 2.57 5.85 -1.59
CA GLY A 15 3.19 4.57 -1.86
C GLY A 15 4.50 4.73 -2.60
N LEU A 16 5.21 3.62 -2.76
CA LEU A 16 6.46 3.56 -3.53
C LEU A 16 6.15 3.03 -4.92
N LEU A 17 6.62 3.74 -5.93
CA LEU A 17 6.50 3.34 -7.33
C LEU A 17 7.80 2.67 -7.78
N TYR A 18 7.70 1.41 -8.21
CA TYR A 18 8.83 0.64 -8.70
C TYR A 18 8.69 0.32 -10.19
N HIS A 19 9.77 0.49 -10.94
CA HIS A 19 9.91 -0.13 -12.25
C HIS A 19 10.51 -1.53 -12.11
N ILE A 20 9.75 -2.53 -12.52
CA ILE A 20 10.17 -3.93 -12.49
C ILE A 20 9.99 -4.59 -13.85
N HIS A 21 10.82 -5.59 -14.13
CA HIS A 21 10.66 -6.40 -15.33
C HIS A 21 9.34 -7.19 -15.30
N LYS A 22 8.68 -7.28 -16.45
CA LYS A 22 7.42 -8.01 -16.62
C LYS A 22 7.45 -9.43 -16.02
N ASN A 23 8.54 -10.18 -16.24
CA ASN A 23 8.67 -11.55 -15.73
C ASN A 23 8.70 -11.61 -14.19
N LYS A 24 9.14 -10.53 -13.52
CA LYS A 24 9.09 -10.41 -12.05
C LYS A 24 7.71 -9.99 -11.58
N PHE A 25 7.02 -9.17 -12.35
CA PHE A 25 5.66 -8.77 -12.08
C PHE A 25 4.70 -9.98 -12.07
N GLU A 26 4.82 -10.88 -13.05
CA GLU A 26 4.04 -12.13 -13.09
C GLU A 26 4.33 -13.02 -11.87
N GLN A 27 5.60 -13.13 -11.44
CA GLN A 27 5.97 -13.86 -10.22
C GLN A 27 5.37 -13.26 -8.95
N LEU A 28 5.20 -11.93 -8.88
CA LEU A 28 4.56 -11.28 -7.72
C LEU A 28 3.07 -11.63 -7.64
N ALA A 29 2.39 -11.73 -8.79
CA ALA A 29 0.98 -12.14 -8.81
C ALA A 29 0.77 -13.55 -8.24
N ASP A 30 1.71 -14.47 -8.47
CA ASP A 30 1.65 -15.82 -7.90
C ASP A 30 1.82 -15.84 -6.36
N THR A 31 2.48 -14.81 -5.79
CA THR A 31 2.72 -14.73 -4.34
C THR A 31 1.57 -14.14 -3.53
N GLU A 32 0.61 -13.48 -4.19
CA GLU A 32 -0.51 -12.79 -3.55
C GLU A 32 -1.86 -13.30 -4.09
N PRO A 33 -2.21 -14.58 -3.86
CA PRO A 33 -3.37 -15.24 -4.50
C PRO A 33 -4.73 -14.63 -4.12
N GLU A 34 -4.81 -13.91 -3.00
CA GLU A 34 -6.03 -13.22 -2.53
C GLU A 34 -6.17 -11.81 -3.11
N TYR A 35 -5.14 -11.31 -3.79
CA TYR A 35 -5.10 -9.98 -4.35
C TYR A 35 -5.22 -10.03 -5.87
N VAL A 36 -5.97 -9.09 -6.42
CA VAL A 36 -6.06 -8.84 -7.86
C VAL A 36 -5.23 -7.62 -8.22
N LEU A 37 -4.63 -7.64 -9.40
CA LEU A 37 -3.97 -6.47 -9.95
C LEU A 37 -5.00 -5.50 -10.50
N GLN A 38 -4.91 -4.25 -10.08
CA GLN A 38 -5.72 -3.16 -10.59
C GLN A 38 -4.82 -2.02 -11.03
N GLU A 39 -5.14 -1.42 -12.18
CA GLU A 39 -4.45 -0.25 -12.71
C GLU A 39 -5.00 1.03 -12.06
N PHE A 40 -4.10 1.95 -11.72
CA PHE A 40 -4.39 3.25 -11.15
C PHE A 40 -3.60 4.34 -11.86
N ASP A 41 -4.18 5.55 -11.89
CA ASP A 41 -3.46 6.76 -12.24
C ASP A 41 -2.77 7.29 -10.98
N ILE A 42 -1.43 7.28 -10.97
CA ILE A 42 -0.59 7.68 -9.85
C ILE A 42 0.01 9.06 -10.14
N ILE A 43 -0.25 10.01 -9.25
CA ILE A 43 0.33 11.35 -9.32
C ILE A 43 1.70 11.32 -8.65
N THR A 44 2.75 11.61 -9.41
CA THR A 44 4.11 11.82 -8.90
C THR A 44 4.44 13.30 -8.87
N GLU A 45 5.62 13.66 -8.34
CA GLU A 45 6.10 15.05 -8.38
C GLU A 45 6.30 15.59 -9.80
N LYS A 46 6.47 14.71 -10.80
CA LYS A 46 6.81 15.09 -12.17
C LYS A 46 5.63 14.97 -13.13
N GLU A 47 4.85 13.90 -12.99
CA GLU A 47 3.81 13.53 -13.95
C GLU A 47 2.79 12.55 -13.35
N THR A 48 1.71 12.33 -14.08
CA THR A 48 0.75 11.26 -13.80
C THR A 48 1.12 10.03 -14.61
N VAL A 49 1.30 8.89 -13.95
CA VAL A 49 1.65 7.61 -14.59
C VAL A 49 0.61 6.54 -14.30
N LYS A 50 0.43 5.61 -15.24
CA LYS A 50 -0.33 4.38 -15.01
C LYS A 50 0.55 3.34 -14.34
N ALA A 51 0.09 2.81 -13.22
CA ALA A 51 0.77 1.74 -12.49
C ALA A 51 -0.22 0.76 -11.91
N PHE A 52 0.27 -0.44 -11.57
CA PHE A 52 -0.54 -1.47 -10.96
C PHE A 52 -0.32 -1.54 -9.45
N ALA A 53 -1.38 -1.83 -8.71
CA ALA A 53 -1.34 -2.20 -7.31
C ALA A 53 -2.15 -3.48 -7.07
N PHE A 54 -1.76 -4.22 -6.04
CA PHE A 54 -2.49 -5.40 -5.56
C PHE A 54 -3.63 -4.96 -4.65
N ILE A 55 -4.86 -5.37 -4.98
CA ILE A 55 -6.09 -5.08 -4.24
C ILE A 55 -6.74 -6.38 -3.80
N CYS A 56 -7.04 -6.51 -2.51
CA CYS A 56 -7.84 -7.63 -2.02
C CYS A 56 -9.32 -7.23 -2.05
N ASN A 57 -10.14 -8.03 -2.73
CA ASN A 57 -11.59 -7.81 -2.78
C ASN A 57 -12.32 -8.39 -1.56
N HIS A 58 -11.65 -9.25 -0.79
CA HIS A 58 -12.19 -9.86 0.42
C HIS A 58 -11.69 -9.11 1.66
N CYS A 59 -12.44 -8.11 2.09
CA CYS A 59 -12.14 -7.35 3.30
C CYS A 59 -12.91 -7.93 4.50
N GLU A 60 -12.18 -8.34 5.53
CA GLU A 60 -12.76 -8.69 6.82
C GLU A 60 -12.65 -7.51 7.78
N SER A 61 -13.70 -7.27 8.57
CA SER A 61 -13.70 -6.28 9.64
C SER A 61 -13.09 -6.87 10.91
N ASN A 62 -12.55 -6.03 11.79
CA ASN A 62 -11.99 -6.41 13.10
C ASN A 62 -10.76 -7.35 13.05
N ILE A 63 -10.07 -7.44 11.91
CA ILE A 63 -8.77 -8.10 11.81
C ILE A 63 -7.64 -7.07 11.96
N HIS A 64 -6.62 -7.42 12.75
CA HIS A 64 -5.52 -6.51 13.03
C HIS A 64 -4.20 -7.01 12.40
N PRO A 65 -3.35 -6.12 11.89
CA PRO A 65 -2.03 -6.48 11.43
C PRO A 65 -1.12 -6.83 12.61
N LEU A 66 -0.17 -7.73 12.38
CA LEU A 66 0.85 -8.05 13.37
C LEU A 66 1.77 -6.84 13.58
N GLU A 67 2.22 -6.62 14.81
CA GLU A 67 3.11 -5.51 15.15
C GLU A 67 4.39 -5.50 14.31
N LYS A 68 5.00 -6.68 14.08
CA LYS A 68 6.18 -6.82 13.22
C LYS A 68 5.92 -6.33 11.79
N TYR A 69 4.74 -6.60 11.25
CA TYR A 69 4.37 -6.17 9.89
C TYR A 69 4.26 -4.64 9.83
N ILE A 70 3.58 -4.05 10.82
CA ILE A 70 3.47 -2.60 10.96
C ILE A 70 4.83 -1.91 11.10
N ASN A 71 5.68 -2.42 11.99
CA ASN A 71 6.99 -1.84 12.22
C ASN A 71 7.85 -1.91 10.95
N GLY A 72 7.67 -2.94 10.11
CA GLY A 72 8.25 -3.01 8.78
C GLY A 72 7.80 -1.86 7.88
N ILE A 73 6.50 -1.63 7.76
CA ILE A 73 5.94 -0.51 6.96
C ILE A 73 6.47 0.83 7.45
N ILE A 74 6.47 1.07 8.76
CA ILE A 74 6.93 2.34 9.33
C ILE A 74 8.43 2.52 9.09
N ALA A 75 9.25 1.47 9.28
CA ALA A 75 10.68 1.55 9.03
C ALA A 75 10.98 1.89 7.57
N ASP A 76 10.25 1.29 6.63
CA ASP A 76 10.46 1.53 5.19
C ASP A 76 9.94 2.90 4.75
N ALA A 77 8.82 3.38 5.31
CA ALA A 77 8.33 4.73 5.05
C ALA A 77 9.32 5.80 5.54
N ASN A 78 9.95 5.57 6.70
CA ASN A 78 11.00 6.47 7.21
C ASN A 78 12.25 6.44 6.31
N SER A 79 12.69 5.26 5.85
CA SER A 79 13.89 5.14 5.00
C SER A 79 13.71 5.82 3.63
N HIS A 80 12.47 5.91 3.15
CA HIS A 80 12.12 6.59 1.91
C HIS A 80 11.61 8.03 2.12
N HIS A 81 11.79 8.60 3.32
CA HIS A 81 11.49 10.01 3.64
C HIS A 81 10.03 10.41 3.38
N PHE A 82 9.07 9.53 3.70
CA PHE A 82 7.66 9.89 3.63
C PHE A 82 7.35 11.04 4.61
N PRO A 83 6.35 11.90 4.31
CA PRO A 83 5.99 13.01 5.19
C PRO A 83 5.66 12.53 6.61
N GLU A 84 6.13 13.26 7.63
CA GLU A 84 5.95 12.88 9.02
C GLU A 84 4.46 12.78 9.37
N GLU A 85 3.62 13.69 8.84
CA GLU A 85 2.18 13.65 9.03
C GLU A 85 1.54 12.35 8.50
N TYR A 86 2.09 11.80 7.42
CA TYR A 86 1.59 10.55 6.82
C TYR A 86 2.01 9.33 7.66
N ILE A 87 3.23 9.31 8.17
CA ILE A 87 3.69 8.27 9.11
C ILE A 87 2.87 8.31 10.40
N LEU A 88 2.54 9.50 10.90
CA LEU A 88 1.63 9.67 12.05
C LEU A 88 0.22 9.20 11.72
N LYS A 89 -0.30 9.43 10.51
CA LYS A 89 -1.60 8.89 10.05
C LYS A 89 -1.61 7.37 10.15
N ILE A 90 -0.58 6.68 9.64
CA ILE A 90 -0.46 5.21 9.72
C ILE A 90 -0.49 4.76 11.19
N LYS A 91 0.33 5.37 12.05
CA LYS A 91 0.38 5.03 13.49
C LYS A 91 -0.98 5.21 14.16
N ARG A 92 -1.70 6.30 13.85
CA ARG A 92 -3.02 6.59 14.41
C ARG A 92 -4.07 5.58 13.94
N GLN A 93 -4.08 5.18 12.68
CA GLN A 93 -5.03 4.16 12.18
C GLN A 93 -4.86 2.81 12.89
N ILE A 94 -3.67 2.51 13.39
CA ILE A 94 -3.36 1.29 14.12
C ILE A 94 -3.73 1.42 15.61
N GLN A 95 -3.65 2.63 16.16
CA GLN A 95 -3.96 2.93 17.56
C GLN A 95 -5.43 3.29 17.81
N ALA A 96 -6.15 3.76 16.78
CA ALA A 96 -7.58 4.01 16.77
C ALA A 96 -8.32 2.67 16.86
N LYS A 97 -8.40 2.20 18.09
CA LYS A 97 -9.20 1.09 18.58
C LYS A 97 -10.65 1.51 18.72
#